data_AF-A0A6I1QWL8-F1
#
_entry.id   AF-A0A6I1QWL8-F1
#
_cell.length_a   1.000
_cell.length_b   1.000
_cell.length_c   1.000
_cell.angle_alpha   90.00
_cell.angle_beta   90.00
_cell.angle_gamma   90.00
#
_symmetry.space_group_name_H-M   'P 1'
#
loop_
_entity.id
_entity.type
_entity.pdbx_description
1 polymer ?
#
loop_
_entity_poly.entity_id
_entity_poly.type
_entity_poly.pdbx_seq_one_letter_code
_entity_poly.pdbx_strand_id
1 'polypeptide(L)'
;MKSSPRPVEHLAKLLADEARVDEKIRETKAALTLVKKKVSESLAQHYIGMKEPRIQMPEDLMREEQSYERLLQALQDMKSEIAKQIRPVEEQIIQANVDHLRQSFSQESRRLAKCLEEIDDNILACRQYLQDYDRIRSGLQSLNEKLAQLGADSLQITDGLPTMDLGEIIRQRIDHLRSQGKI
;
A
#
# COMPACT_ATOMS: atom_id res chain seq x y z
N MET A 1 -11.47 -3.85 36.12
CA MET A 1 -10.57 -4.21 35.01
C MET A 1 -11.15 -5.44 34.32
N LYS A 2 -11.83 -5.29 33.18
CA LYS A 2 -12.26 -6.42 32.34
C LYS A 2 -11.27 -6.51 31.19
N SER A 3 -10.48 -7.58 31.16
CA SER A 3 -9.51 -7.85 30.10
C SER A 3 -10.26 -8.05 28.79
N SER A 4 -10.08 -7.15 27.82
CA SER A 4 -10.50 -7.40 26.44
C SER A 4 -9.93 -8.73 25.96
N PRO A 5 -10.72 -9.61 25.34
CA PRO A 5 -10.21 -10.87 24.82
C PRO A 5 -9.12 -10.58 23.79
N ARG A 6 -8.01 -11.33 23.87
CA ARG A 6 -6.85 -11.09 23.02
C ARG A 6 -7.27 -11.24 21.55
N PRO A 7 -6.77 -10.40 20.62
CA PRO A 7 -7.14 -10.47 19.21
C PRO A 7 -7.07 -11.88 18.59
N VAL A 8 -6.14 -12.71 19.10
CA VAL A 8 -5.95 -14.11 18.71
C VAL A 8 -7.11 -15.02 19.14
N GLU A 9 -7.69 -14.83 20.33
CA GLU A 9 -8.83 -15.60 20.82
C GLU A 9 -10.11 -15.27 20.05
N HIS A 10 -10.26 -14.00 19.65
CA HIS A 10 -11.36 -13.57 18.79
C HIS A 10 -11.25 -14.18 17.39
N LEU A 11 -10.05 -14.19 16.81
CA LEU A 11 -9.78 -14.84 15.52
C LEU A 11 -10.07 -16.34 15.57
N ALA A 12 -9.63 -17.05 16.63
CA ALA A 12 -9.90 -18.47 16.80
C ALA A 12 -11.39 -18.78 16.88
N LYS A 13 -12.17 -17.91 17.54
CA LYS A 13 -13.63 -18.04 17.62
C LYS A 13 -14.30 -17.83 16.26
N LEU A 14 -13.87 -16.81 15.50
CA LEU A 14 -14.40 -16.54 14.17
C LEU A 14 -14.14 -17.71 13.20
N LEU A 15 -12.94 -18.29 13.22
CA LEU A 15 -12.60 -19.46 12.41
C LEU A 15 -13.45 -20.69 12.78
N ALA A 16 -13.71 -20.90 14.07
CA ALA A 16 -14.58 -21.99 14.52
C ALA A 16 -16.05 -21.76 14.11
N ASP A 17 -16.53 -20.52 14.16
CA ASP A 17 -17.87 -20.15 13.71
C ASP A 17 -18.02 -20.29 12.18
N GLU A 18 -17.00 -19.94 11.40
CA GLU A 18 -16.94 -20.13 9.94
C GLU A 18 -17.04 -21.61 9.55
N ALA A 19 -16.21 -22.47 10.15
CA ALA A 19 -16.25 -23.92 9.90
C ALA A 19 -17.62 -24.53 10.23
N ARG A 20 -18.28 -24.04 11.29
CA ARG A 20 -19.64 -24.48 11.67
C ARG A 20 -20.70 -24.03 10.66
N VAL A 21 -20.55 -22.83 10.10
CA VAL A 21 -21.47 -22.31 9.07
C VAL A 21 -21.32 -23.12 7.78
N ASP A 22 -20.10 -23.46 7.40
CA ASP A 22 -19.83 -24.29 6.22
C ASP A 22 -20.43 -25.69 6.33
N GLU A 23 -20.36 -26.30 7.52
CA GLU A 23 -21.01 -27.60 7.77
C GLU A 23 -22.52 -27.50 7.55
N LYS A 24 -23.18 -26.49 8.14
CA LYS A 24 -24.62 -26.29 7.97
C LYS A 24 -25.00 -26.02 6.52
N ILE A 25 -24.18 -25.28 5.78
CA ILE A 25 -24.42 -25.04 4.34
C ILE A 25 -24.36 -26.37 3.58
N ARG A 26 -23.39 -27.24 3.91
CA ARG A 26 -23.25 -28.56 3.28
C ARG A 26 -24.44 -29.47 3.58
N GLU A 27 -24.86 -29.54 4.84
CA GLU A 27 -26.05 -30.29 5.27
C GLU A 27 -27.30 -29.78 4.55
N THR A 28 -27.49 -28.46 4.47
CA THR A 28 -28.65 -27.85 3.80
C THR A 28 -28.66 -28.15 2.29
N LYS A 29 -27.49 -28.11 1.63
CA LYS A 29 -27.34 -28.50 0.22
C LYS A 29 -27.66 -29.98 -0.01
N ALA A 30 -27.24 -30.86 0.90
CA ALA A 30 -27.57 -32.28 0.84
C ALA A 30 -29.08 -32.51 1.01
N ALA A 31 -29.71 -31.85 1.99
CA ALA A 31 -31.15 -31.91 2.20
C ALA A 31 -31.94 -31.39 0.98
N LEU A 32 -31.51 -30.27 0.39
CA LEU A 32 -32.14 -29.72 -0.81
C LEU A 32 -32.01 -30.66 -2.01
N THR A 33 -30.88 -31.35 -2.15
CA THR A 33 -30.68 -32.35 -3.21
C THR A 33 -31.61 -33.54 -3.03
N LEU A 34 -31.81 -33.98 -1.78
CA LEU A 34 -32.77 -35.04 -1.45
C LEU A 34 -34.22 -34.62 -1.75
N VAL A 35 -34.59 -33.39 -1.38
CA VAL A 35 -35.93 -32.83 -1.68
C VAL A 35 -36.13 -32.73 -3.19
N LYS A 36 -35.15 -32.20 -3.93
CA LYS A 36 -35.19 -32.12 -5.38
C LYS A 36 -35.41 -33.50 -6.00
N LYS A 37 -34.65 -34.51 -5.54
CA LYS A 37 -34.82 -35.90 -5.99
C LYS A 37 -36.22 -36.44 -5.69
N LYS A 38 -36.75 -36.25 -4.48
CA LYS A 38 -38.10 -36.67 -4.11
C LYS A 38 -39.19 -35.97 -4.92
N VAL A 39 -39.04 -34.67 -5.18
CA VAL A 39 -39.98 -33.91 -6.03
C VAL A 39 -39.93 -34.42 -7.47
N SER A 40 -38.73 -34.65 -8.01
CA SER A 40 -38.58 -35.23 -9.35
C SER A 40 -39.15 -36.64 -9.44
N GLU A 41 -38.93 -37.50 -8.43
CA GLU A 41 -39.49 -38.85 -8.37
C GLU A 41 -41.01 -38.82 -8.24
N SER A 42 -41.56 -37.95 -7.38
CA SER A 42 -43.01 -37.77 -7.24
C SER A 42 -43.64 -37.25 -8.52
N LEU A 43 -42.98 -36.33 -9.22
CA LEU A 43 -43.45 -35.79 -10.50
C LEU A 43 -43.39 -36.85 -11.60
N ALA A 44 -42.30 -37.63 -11.68
CA ALA A 44 -42.17 -38.75 -12.60
C ALA A 44 -43.24 -39.82 -12.35
N GLN A 45 -43.49 -40.18 -11.07
CA GLN A 45 -44.56 -41.10 -10.71
C GLN A 45 -45.94 -40.57 -11.06
N HIS A 46 -46.17 -39.27 -10.91
CA HIS A 46 -47.43 -38.62 -11.28
C HIS A 46 -47.67 -38.71 -12.80
N TYR A 47 -46.65 -38.45 -13.62
CA TYR A 47 -46.74 -38.59 -15.08
C TYR A 47 -46.85 -40.04 -15.56
N ILE A 48 -46.22 -41.00 -14.88
CA ILE A 48 -46.33 -42.44 -15.21
C ILE A 48 -47.73 -42.98 -14.83
N GLY A 49 -48.35 -42.45 -13.77
CA GLY A 49 -49.70 -42.82 -13.33
C GLY A 49 -50.83 -42.29 -14.21
N MET A 50 -50.61 -41.16 -14.90
CA MET A 50 -51.55 -40.64 -15.90
C MET A 50 -51.32 -41.34 -17.24
N LYS A 51 -52.08 -42.40 -17.53
CA LYS A 51 -52.24 -42.95 -18.89
C LYS A 51 -53.08 -42.00 -19.75
N GLU A 52 -52.57 -40.80 -20.03
CA GLU A 52 -53.12 -39.91 -21.07
C GLU A 52 -52.16 -39.81 -22.25
N PRO A 53 -52.68 -39.83 -23.49
CA PRO A 53 -51.85 -39.79 -24.69
C PRO A 53 -51.30 -38.38 -24.90
N ARG A 54 -49.98 -38.29 -25.14
CA ARG A 54 -49.23 -37.14 -25.70
C ARG A 54 -49.71 -35.78 -25.20
N ILE A 55 -48.95 -35.20 -24.27
CA ILE A 55 -48.93 -33.76 -24.00
C ILE A 55 -48.75 -33.04 -25.35
N GLN A 56 -49.83 -32.58 -25.96
CA GLN A 56 -49.78 -31.57 -27.00
C GLN A 56 -49.53 -30.28 -26.26
N MET A 57 -48.27 -29.84 -26.22
CA MET A 57 -47.94 -28.50 -25.75
C MET A 57 -48.76 -27.51 -26.58
N PRO A 58 -49.65 -26.71 -25.95
CA PRO A 58 -50.37 -25.65 -26.63
C PRO A 58 -49.40 -24.82 -27.47
N GLU A 59 -49.72 -24.60 -28.76
CA GLU A 59 -48.86 -23.84 -29.68
C GLU A 59 -48.48 -22.46 -29.14
N ASP A 60 -49.34 -21.87 -28.32
CA ASP A 60 -49.10 -20.60 -27.63
C ASP A 60 -47.93 -20.68 -26.62
N LEU A 61 -47.82 -21.79 -25.86
CA LEU A 61 -46.70 -21.99 -24.93
C LEU A 61 -45.38 -22.22 -25.69
N MET A 62 -45.41 -22.91 -26.83
CA MET A 62 -44.20 -23.08 -27.67
C MET A 62 -43.74 -21.76 -28.30
N ARG A 63 -44.68 -20.89 -28.70
CA ARG A 63 -44.34 -19.54 -29.20
C ARG A 63 -43.77 -18.66 -28.10
N GLU A 64 -44.29 -18.78 -26.88
CA GLU A 64 -43.82 -18.03 -25.73
C GLU A 64 -42.40 -18.48 -25.31
N GLU A 65 -42.13 -19.78 -25.27
CA GLU A 65 -40.79 -20.34 -25.03
C GLU A 65 -39.77 -19.85 -26.08
N GLN A 66 -40.13 -19.91 -27.37
CA GLN A 66 -39.29 -19.37 -28.44
C GLN A 66 -39.07 -17.86 -28.36
N SER A 67 -39.99 -17.12 -27.75
CA SER A 67 -39.84 -15.68 -27.51
C SER A 67 -38.87 -15.40 -26.37
N TYR A 68 -38.93 -16.20 -25.29
CA TYR A 68 -37.99 -16.11 -24.18
C TYR A 68 -36.58 -16.54 -24.57
N GLU A 69 -36.43 -17.58 -25.39
CA GLU A 69 -35.12 -17.98 -25.93
C GLU A 69 -34.49 -16.86 -26.77
N ARG A 70 -35.29 -16.20 -27.61
CA ARG A 70 -34.84 -15.04 -28.40
C ARG A 70 -34.43 -13.85 -27.51
N LEU A 71 -35.19 -13.55 -26.47
CA LEU A 71 -34.85 -12.50 -25.51
C LEU A 71 -33.59 -12.86 -24.71
N LEU A 72 -33.43 -14.12 -24.31
CA LEU A 72 -32.24 -14.59 -23.61
C LEU A 72 -31.00 -14.47 -24.50
N GLN A 73 -31.12 -14.84 -25.77
CA GLN A 73 -30.04 -14.67 -26.74
C GLN A 73 -29.67 -13.19 -26.90
N ALA A 74 -30.65 -12.31 -27.08
CA ALA A 74 -30.42 -10.87 -27.17
C ALA A 74 -29.74 -10.29 -25.91
N LEU A 75 -30.13 -10.76 -24.72
CA LEU A 75 -29.49 -10.38 -23.45
C LEU A 75 -28.04 -10.85 -23.36
N GLN A 76 -27.74 -12.07 -23.82
CA GLN A 76 -26.37 -12.59 -23.87
C GLN A 76 -25.50 -11.81 -24.86
N ASP A 77 -26.05 -11.47 -26.03
CA ASP A 77 -25.38 -10.68 -27.05
C ASP A 77 -25.07 -9.27 -26.54
N MET A 78 -26.06 -8.61 -25.90
CA MET A 78 -25.86 -7.30 -25.28
C MET A 78 -24.82 -7.35 -24.15
N LYS A 79 -24.84 -8.39 -23.30
CA LYS A 79 -23.81 -8.58 -22.26
C LYS A 79 -22.42 -8.72 -22.86
N SER A 80 -22.29 -9.50 -23.92
CA SER A 80 -21.02 -9.68 -24.64
C SER A 80 -20.54 -8.36 -25.23
N GLU A 81 -21.43 -7.59 -25.84
CA GLU A 81 -21.08 -6.31 -26.46
C GLU A 81 -20.64 -5.26 -25.43
N ILE A 82 -21.36 -5.17 -24.29
CA ILE A 82 -20.94 -4.33 -23.17
C ILE A 82 -19.56 -4.74 -22.65
N ALA A 83 -19.31 -6.04 -22.48
CA ALA A 83 -18.01 -6.52 -22.02
C ALA A 83 -16.87 -6.18 -23.00
N LYS A 84 -17.12 -6.22 -24.31
CA LYS A 84 -16.14 -5.80 -25.33
C LYS A 84 -15.85 -4.31 -25.27
N GLN A 85 -16.83 -3.49 -24.94
CA GLN A 85 -16.66 -2.04 -24.81
C GLN A 85 -15.96 -1.64 -23.50
N ILE A 86 -16.18 -2.38 -22.41
CA ILE A 86 -15.58 -2.08 -21.09
C ILE A 86 -14.07 -2.39 -21.07
N ARG A 87 -13.63 -3.54 -21.60
CA ARG A 87 -12.22 -3.96 -21.58
C ARG A 87 -11.22 -2.89 -22.06
N PRO A 88 -11.38 -2.24 -23.23
CA PRO A 88 -10.41 -1.24 -23.68
C PRO A 88 -10.37 -0.02 -22.75
N VAL A 89 -11.48 0.32 -22.09
CA VAL A 89 -11.50 1.41 -21.10
C VAL A 89 -10.74 1.00 -19.84
N GLU A 90 -10.92 -0.22 -19.35
CA GLU A 90 -10.16 -0.76 -18.22
C GLU A 90 -8.65 -0.80 -18.53
N GLU A 91 -8.27 -1.28 -19.71
CA GLU A 91 -6.87 -1.31 -20.16
C GLU A 91 -6.27 0.09 -20.24
N GLN A 92 -7.01 1.07 -20.77
CA GLN A 92 -6.58 2.48 -20.80
C GLN A 92 -6.40 3.07 -19.41
N ILE A 93 -7.32 2.78 -18.48
CA ILE A 93 -7.22 3.23 -17.08
C ILE A 93 -5.98 2.62 -16.41
N ILE A 94 -5.77 1.31 -16.59
CA ILE A 94 -4.60 0.62 -16.03
C ILE A 94 -3.32 1.24 -16.60
N GLN A 95 -3.25 1.43 -17.91
CA GLN A 95 -2.08 2.01 -18.57
C GLN A 95 -1.80 3.43 -18.09
N ALA A 96 -2.82 4.29 -18.01
CA ALA A 96 -2.69 5.64 -17.49
C ALA A 96 -2.19 5.67 -16.04
N ASN A 97 -2.70 4.77 -15.19
CA ASN A 97 -2.24 4.64 -13.81
C ASN A 97 -0.78 4.16 -13.72
N VAL A 98 -0.38 3.19 -14.56
CA VAL A 98 1.01 2.72 -14.62
C VAL A 98 1.94 3.85 -15.05
N ASP A 99 1.57 4.62 -16.07
CA ASP A 99 2.39 5.73 -16.56
C ASP A 99 2.48 6.86 -15.53
N HIS A 100 1.38 7.18 -14.85
CA HIS A 100 1.38 8.12 -13.72
C HIS A 100 2.31 7.65 -12.60
N LEU A 101 2.22 6.39 -12.17
CA LEU A 101 3.09 5.85 -11.12
C LEU A 101 4.57 5.86 -11.53
N ARG A 102 4.88 5.53 -12.78
CA ARG A 102 6.25 5.61 -13.32
C ARG A 102 6.78 7.03 -13.32
N GLN A 103 5.94 8.00 -13.70
CA GLN A 103 6.31 9.41 -13.68
C GLN A 103 6.56 9.90 -12.24
N SER A 104 5.65 9.60 -11.30
CA SER A 104 5.81 9.96 -9.89
C SER A 104 7.08 9.34 -9.29
N PHE A 105 7.32 8.06 -9.55
CA PHE A 105 8.54 7.38 -9.10
C PHE A 105 9.80 8.06 -9.65
N SER A 106 9.81 8.41 -10.94
CA SER A 106 10.94 9.08 -11.58
C SER A 106 11.18 10.47 -10.99
N GLN A 107 10.11 11.21 -10.68
CA GLN A 107 10.20 12.53 -10.05
C GLN A 107 10.76 12.41 -8.63
N GLU A 108 10.21 11.53 -7.80
CA GLU A 108 10.67 11.34 -6.42
C GLU A 108 12.11 10.81 -6.39
N SER A 109 12.49 9.93 -7.32
CA SER A 109 13.87 9.46 -7.45
C SER A 109 14.84 10.62 -7.75
N ARG A 110 14.46 11.55 -8.64
CA ARG A 110 15.27 12.76 -8.90
C ARG A 110 15.33 13.69 -7.70
N ARG A 111 14.23 13.84 -6.97
CA ARG A 111 14.20 14.65 -5.74
C ARG A 111 15.09 14.05 -4.66
N LEU A 112 15.08 12.73 -4.50
CA LEU A 112 15.95 12.02 -3.57
C LEU A 112 17.44 12.20 -3.95
N ALA A 113 17.78 12.03 -5.23
CA ALA A 113 19.14 12.25 -5.71
C ALA A 113 19.61 13.69 -5.41
N LYS A 114 18.76 14.69 -5.70
CA LYS A 114 19.06 16.09 -5.39
C LYS A 114 19.25 16.34 -3.88
N CYS A 115 18.45 15.68 -3.04
CA CYS A 115 18.59 15.79 -1.58
C CYS A 115 19.94 15.25 -1.11
N LEU A 116 20.45 14.18 -1.72
CA LEU A 116 21.79 13.66 -1.42
C LEU A 116 22.89 14.61 -1.90
N GLU A 117 22.76 15.16 -3.10
CA GLU A 117 23.70 16.17 -3.62
C GLU A 117 23.76 17.40 -2.69
N GLU A 118 22.62 17.88 -2.20
CA GLU A 118 22.57 19.00 -1.24
C GLU A 118 23.23 18.63 0.11
N ILE A 119 23.13 17.38 0.57
CA ILE A 119 23.84 16.93 1.76
C ILE A 119 25.35 16.94 1.52
N ASP A 120 25.80 16.43 0.37
CA ASP A 120 27.21 16.40 0.01
C ASP A 120 27.80 17.82 -0.11
N ASP A 121 27.08 18.74 -0.75
CA ASP A 121 27.45 20.16 -0.84
C ASP A 121 27.59 20.81 0.55
N ASN A 122 26.66 20.51 1.47
CA ASN A 122 26.75 21.00 2.85
C ASN A 122 27.97 20.43 3.59
N ILE A 123 28.32 19.17 3.38
CA ILE A 123 29.52 18.56 3.95
C ILE A 123 30.78 19.24 3.39
N LEU A 124 30.82 19.54 2.09
CA LEU A 124 31.91 20.29 1.47
C LEU A 124 31.99 21.73 2.02
N ALA A 125 30.85 22.39 2.24
CA ALA A 125 30.81 23.70 2.88
C ALA A 125 31.34 23.65 4.33
N CYS A 126 31.04 22.59 5.09
CA CYS A 126 31.64 22.38 6.41
C CYS A 126 33.16 22.39 6.37
N ARG A 127 33.78 21.77 5.35
CA ARG A 127 35.24 21.82 5.17
C ARG A 127 35.75 23.26 5.05
N GLN A 128 35.06 24.12 4.29
CA GLN A 128 35.44 25.52 4.16
C GLN A 128 35.31 26.26 5.49
N TYR A 129 34.22 26.03 6.24
CA TYR A 129 34.05 26.63 7.57
C TYR A 129 35.14 26.22 8.55
N LEU A 130 35.67 25.00 8.46
CA LEU A 130 36.82 24.58 9.28
C LEU A 130 38.09 25.33 8.92
N GLN A 131 38.38 25.51 7.63
CA GLN A 131 39.53 26.30 7.20
C GLN A 131 39.44 27.76 7.67
N ASP A 132 38.25 28.34 7.57
CA ASP A 132 38.00 29.70 8.03
C ASP A 132 38.14 29.79 9.56
N TYR A 133 37.63 28.80 10.30
CA TYR A 133 37.81 28.71 11.75
C TYR A 133 39.29 28.68 12.13
N ASP A 134 40.11 27.84 11.50
CA ASP A 134 41.54 27.74 11.79
C ASP A 134 42.28 29.04 11.45
N ARG A 135 41.92 29.68 10.33
CA ARG A 135 42.47 30.98 9.94
C ARG A 135 42.15 32.06 10.97
N ILE A 136 40.87 32.15 11.39
CA ILE A 136 40.43 33.11 12.39
C ILE A 136 41.13 32.86 13.72
N ARG A 137 41.20 31.60 14.16
CA ARG A 137 41.89 31.20 15.38
C ARG A 137 43.36 31.62 15.38
N SER A 138 44.07 31.33 14.29
CA SER A 138 45.48 31.72 14.13
C SER A 138 45.64 33.24 14.16
N GLY A 139 44.70 33.98 13.54
CA GLY A 139 44.64 35.44 13.63
C GLY A 139 44.46 35.95 15.07
N LEU A 140 43.57 35.33 15.84
CA LEU A 140 43.35 35.66 17.26
C LEU A 140 44.59 35.37 18.11
N GLN A 141 45.31 34.27 17.84
CA GLN A 141 46.58 33.97 18.52
C GLN A 141 47.62 35.04 18.25
N SER A 142 47.79 35.46 16.98
CA SER A 142 48.72 36.54 16.63
C SER A 142 48.35 37.88 17.27
N LEU A 143 47.06 38.17 17.44
CA LEU A 143 46.61 39.36 18.16
C LEU A 143 46.94 39.27 19.66
N ASN A 144 46.74 38.11 20.29
CA ASN A 144 47.13 37.89 21.68
C ASN A 144 48.64 38.03 21.90
N GLU A 145 49.47 37.57 20.97
CA GLU A 145 50.92 37.78 21.02
C GLU A 145 51.28 39.26 21.00
N LYS A 146 50.59 40.05 20.16
CA LYS A 146 50.76 41.51 20.12
C LYS A 146 50.30 42.18 21.41
N LEU A 147 49.20 41.74 22.00
CA LEU A 147 48.74 42.23 23.31
C LEU A 147 49.79 41.95 24.39
N ALA A 148 50.35 40.74 24.42
CA ALA A 148 51.40 40.37 25.35
C ALA A 148 52.67 41.23 25.17
N GLN A 149 53.06 41.53 23.93
CA GLN A 149 54.19 42.43 23.64
C GLN A 149 53.96 43.87 24.14
N LEU A 150 52.70 44.31 24.22
CA LEU A 150 52.31 45.61 24.79
C LEU A 150 52.15 45.56 26.33
N GLY A 151 52.44 44.43 26.97
CA GLY A 151 52.34 44.26 28.42
C GLY A 151 50.92 44.00 28.93
N ALA A 152 49.97 43.68 28.04
CA ALA A 152 48.61 43.31 28.41
C ALA A 152 48.47 41.78 28.54
N ASP A 153 47.55 41.34 29.39
CA ASP A 153 47.22 39.92 29.54
C ASP A 153 46.53 39.36 28.29
N SER A 154 46.85 38.12 27.94
CA SER A 154 46.23 37.43 26.80
C SER A 154 44.76 37.11 27.06
N LEU A 155 43.90 37.31 26.07
CA LEU A 155 42.48 36.95 26.15
C LEU A 155 42.27 35.45 25.91
N GLN A 156 41.26 34.86 26.56
CA GLN A 156 40.92 33.45 26.32
C GLN A 156 40.40 33.26 24.90
N ILE A 157 41.01 32.31 24.19
CA ILE A 157 40.52 31.82 22.90
C ILE A 157 39.88 30.46 23.17
N THR A 158 38.71 30.19 22.57
CA THR A 158 38.04 28.88 22.61
C THR A 158 39.03 27.77 22.31
N ASP A 159 38.87 26.56 22.85
CA ASP A 159 39.77 25.44 22.56
C ASP A 159 39.82 25.10 21.07
N GLY A 160 40.97 24.57 20.65
CA GLY A 160 41.20 24.13 19.27
C GLY A 160 40.37 22.89 18.95
N LEU A 161 40.16 22.65 17.65
CA LEU A 161 39.55 21.40 17.24
C LEU A 161 40.51 20.25 17.58
N PRO A 162 40.01 19.15 18.17
CA PRO A 162 40.85 18.04 18.63
C PRO A 162 41.45 17.21 17.48
N THR A 163 40.94 17.40 16.26
CA THR A 163 41.35 16.71 15.05
C THR A 163 41.10 17.59 13.83
N MET A 164 41.73 17.26 12.70
CA MET A 164 41.45 17.85 11.39
C MET A 164 40.51 16.98 10.54
N ASP A 165 40.11 15.82 11.06
CA ASP A 165 39.17 14.93 10.37
C ASP A 165 37.76 15.52 10.38
N LEU A 166 37.24 15.84 9.18
CA LEU A 166 35.93 16.46 9.00
C LEU A 166 34.81 15.59 9.55
N GLY A 167 34.88 14.26 9.37
CA GLY A 167 33.85 13.34 9.82
C GLY A 167 33.74 13.30 11.34
N GLU A 168 34.87 13.23 12.03
CA GLU A 168 34.95 13.31 13.49
C GLU A 168 34.45 14.65 14.03
N ILE A 169 34.84 15.77 13.41
CA ILE A 169 34.37 17.09 13.82
C ILE A 169 32.85 17.21 13.64
N ILE A 170 32.32 16.82 12.49
CA ILE A 170 30.86 16.84 12.25
C ILE A 170 30.15 16.00 13.31
N ARG A 171 30.66 14.80 13.64
CA ARG A 171 30.08 13.94 14.68
C ARG A 171 30.06 14.64 16.04
N GLN A 172 31.18 15.22 16.46
CA GLN A 172 31.26 15.94 17.73
C GLN A 172 30.31 17.15 17.77
N ARG A 173 30.16 17.86 16.65
CA ARG A 173 29.19 18.98 16.54
C ARG A 173 27.75 18.49 16.60
N ILE A 174 27.42 17.36 15.97
CA ILE A 174 26.10 16.73 16.08
C ILE A 174 25.82 16.33 17.53
N ASP A 175 26.75 15.67 18.20
CA ASP A 175 26.58 15.26 19.59
C ASP A 175 26.45 16.47 20.53
N HIS A 176 27.19 17.55 20.27
CA HIS A 176 27.03 18.82 20.97
C HIS A 176 25.63 19.42 20.75
N LEU A 177 25.12 19.45 19.53
CA LEU A 177 23.76 19.95 19.25
C LEU A 177 22.68 19.07 19.89
N ARG A 178 22.88 17.75 19.91
CA ARG A 178 21.99 16.79 20.60
C ARG A 178 22.00 17.02 22.11
N SER A 179 23.18 17.24 22.70
CA SER A 179 23.29 17.57 24.14
C SER A 179 22.57 18.87 24.51
N GLN A 180 22.35 19.77 23.54
CA GLN A 180 21.58 21.00 23.69
C GLN A 180 20.09 20.83 23.36
N GLY A 181 19.65 19.65 22.93
CA GLY A 181 18.28 19.36 22.52
C GLY A 181 17.83 20.08 21.24
N LYS A 182 18.77 20.50 20.37
CA LYS A 182 18.46 21.18 19.10
C LYS A 182 18.12 20.21 17.97
N ILE A 183 18.63 18.98 18.04
CA ILE A 183 18.41 17.86 17.12
C ILE A 183 18.32 16.54 17.89
#